data_AF-A0A094FUN6-F1
#
_entry.id   AF-A0A094FUN6-F1
#
_cell.length_a   1.000
_cell.length_b   1.000
_cell.length_c   1.000
_cell.angle_alpha   90.00
_cell.angle_beta   90.00
_cell.angle_gamma   90.00
#
_symmetry.space_group_name_H-M   'P 1'
#
loop_
_entity.id
_entity.type
_entity.pdbx_description
1 polymer ?
#
loop_
_entity_poly.entity_id
_entity_poly.type
_entity_poly.pdbx_seq_one_letter_code
_entity_poly.pdbx_strand_id
1 'polypeptide(L)'
;MLKSYEDYDLEYPNSSSLSIRILHYTAAQHITGKCGLAFHLIGQASLIAQSLSLNSEQPIIRDDPIESQLLRLTFWHLYLSDKASACLKTRPMVFHQPSYKGSLNIQPSGEPFIPLLDSSKSSYRNSFEERLLVGFHMVASLWSSAASLVVGMGTYEATEDDRQPFVNRLTSLYYDFIAIMDGLPPWLKISSLIATPEEDGVEAFQKTSFWVQRCTLAMTFHCLRLDILQECIEKGFLEIIGLDDQPLRVAMKKAEWIQDFIETMEDVPFIYHQIKGEPSVERIRFVGTILLEMIQNINNEAIKARVDSYFRRLLDTLTKLNSKASEELKG
;
A
#
# COMPACT_ATOMS: atom_id res chain seq x y z
N MET A 1 11.25 -29.78 18.46
CA MET A 1 12.44 -29.27 17.75
C MET A 1 12.13 -27.99 16.99
N LEU A 2 11.08 -27.90 16.15
CA LEU A 2 10.65 -26.62 15.54
C LEU A 2 10.14 -25.58 16.55
N LYS A 3 9.36 -26.00 17.56
CA LYS A 3 8.83 -25.11 18.62
C LYS A 3 9.91 -24.52 19.54
N SER A 4 10.96 -25.30 19.82
CA SER A 4 12.12 -24.83 20.60
C SER A 4 12.99 -23.84 19.82
N TYR A 5 13.02 -23.95 18.49
CA TYR A 5 13.61 -22.91 17.64
C TYR A 5 12.76 -21.63 17.68
N GLU A 6 11.43 -21.75 17.69
CA GLU A 6 10.52 -20.60 17.77
C GLU A 6 10.67 -19.82 19.09
N ASP A 7 10.71 -20.52 20.24
CA ASP A 7 10.87 -19.86 21.54
C ASP A 7 12.25 -19.18 21.69
N TYR A 8 13.33 -19.87 21.29
CA TYR A 8 14.68 -19.31 21.31
C TYR A 8 14.83 -18.11 20.38
N ASP A 9 14.26 -18.20 19.18
CA ASP A 9 14.28 -17.14 18.17
C ASP A 9 13.47 -15.90 18.60
N LEU A 10 12.43 -16.08 19.41
CA LEU A 10 11.68 -14.98 20.03
C LEU A 10 12.44 -14.34 21.20
N GLU A 11 13.19 -15.13 21.98
CA GLU A 11 13.98 -14.62 23.11
C GLU A 11 15.26 -13.90 22.65
N TYR A 12 15.88 -14.37 21.56
CA TYR A 12 17.13 -13.84 21.01
C TYR A 12 17.02 -13.52 19.51
N PRO A 13 16.17 -12.56 19.12
CA PRO A 13 15.89 -12.30 17.72
C PRO A 13 17.08 -11.66 16.99
N ASN A 14 17.22 -12.00 15.70
CA ASN A 14 18.22 -11.42 14.80
C ASN A 14 17.61 -11.10 13.41
N SER A 15 18.45 -10.72 12.46
CA SER A 15 18.04 -10.39 11.08
C SER A 15 17.37 -11.55 10.35
N SER A 16 17.76 -12.80 10.63
CA SER A 16 17.16 -13.99 10.06
C SER A 16 15.77 -14.24 10.64
N SER A 17 15.60 -14.09 11.96
CA SER A 17 14.31 -14.15 12.65
C SER A 17 13.27 -13.24 11.98
N LEU A 18 13.71 -12.03 11.63
CA LEU A 18 12.88 -11.03 10.97
C LEU A 18 12.56 -11.41 9.52
N SER A 19 13.58 -11.79 8.74
CA SER A 19 13.43 -12.17 7.33
C SER A 19 12.47 -13.36 7.15
N ILE A 20 12.57 -14.38 8.02
CA ILE A 20 11.69 -15.54 8.02
C ILE A 20 10.23 -15.12 8.19
N ARG A 21 9.93 -14.26 9.16
CA ARG A 21 8.55 -13.81 9.42
C ARG A 21 7.99 -12.96 8.30
N ILE A 22 8.80 -12.12 7.66
CA ILE A 22 8.39 -11.32 6.49
C ILE A 22 8.07 -12.20 5.28
N LEU A 23 8.90 -13.21 5.02
CA LEU A 23 8.66 -14.17 3.94
C LEU A 23 7.41 -15.00 4.21
N HIS A 24 7.23 -15.50 5.43
CA HIS A 24 6.01 -16.21 5.81
C HIS A 24 4.77 -15.32 5.75
N TYR A 25 4.85 -14.07 6.21
CA TYR A 25 3.77 -13.08 6.09
C TYR A 25 3.38 -12.89 4.63
N THR A 26 4.38 -12.65 3.76
CA THR A 26 4.16 -12.42 2.33
C THR A 26 3.47 -13.64 1.70
N ALA A 27 3.94 -14.85 2.00
CA ALA A 27 3.30 -16.07 1.51
C ALA A 27 1.87 -16.24 2.04
N ALA A 28 1.66 -16.04 3.35
CA ALA A 28 0.36 -16.16 3.99
C ALA A 28 -0.66 -15.19 3.36
N GLN A 29 -0.29 -13.92 3.23
CA GLN A 29 -1.16 -12.87 2.69
C GLN A 29 -1.35 -13.01 1.18
N HIS A 30 -0.27 -13.05 0.40
CA HIS A 30 -0.37 -12.95 -1.07
C HIS A 30 -0.76 -14.25 -1.75
N ILE A 31 -0.28 -15.40 -1.26
CA ILE A 31 -0.42 -16.69 -1.95
C ILE A 31 -1.59 -17.49 -1.42
N THR A 32 -1.83 -17.45 -0.11
CA THR A 32 -2.85 -18.30 0.54
C THR A 32 -4.10 -17.54 1.01
N GLY A 33 -4.05 -16.21 1.15
CA GLY A 33 -5.17 -15.43 1.68
C GLY A 33 -5.47 -15.64 3.16
N LYS A 34 -4.51 -16.16 3.92
CA LYS A 34 -4.66 -16.46 5.35
C LYS A 34 -4.43 -15.23 6.20
N CYS A 35 -5.37 -14.27 6.15
CA CYS A 35 -5.21 -12.95 6.75
C CYS A 35 -4.94 -13.00 8.26
N GLY A 36 -5.56 -13.94 8.99
CA GLY A 36 -5.31 -14.13 10.43
C GLY A 36 -3.88 -14.60 10.74
N LEU A 37 -3.35 -15.55 9.97
CA LEU A 37 -1.96 -15.97 10.12
C LEU A 37 -0.99 -14.85 9.73
N ALA A 38 -1.28 -14.17 8.61
CA ALA A 38 -0.50 -13.04 8.15
C ALA A 38 -0.42 -11.95 9.22
N PHE A 39 -1.55 -11.61 9.86
CA PHE A 39 -1.65 -10.65 10.97
C PHE A 39 -0.68 -10.98 12.11
N HIS A 40 -0.65 -12.24 12.58
CA HIS A 40 0.23 -12.64 13.67
C HIS A 40 1.71 -12.57 13.27
N LEU A 41 2.04 -13.05 12.06
CA LEU A 41 3.42 -13.06 11.56
C LEU A 41 3.98 -11.63 11.42
N ILE A 42 3.20 -10.72 10.84
CA ILE A 42 3.63 -9.33 10.69
C ILE A 42 3.69 -8.61 12.03
N GLY A 43 2.82 -8.94 12.99
CA GLY A 43 2.88 -8.42 14.35
C GLY A 43 4.16 -8.82 15.07
N GLN A 44 4.53 -10.11 15.00
CA GLN A 44 5.81 -10.59 15.54
C GLN A 44 7.01 -9.91 14.87
N ALA A 45 6.98 -9.77 13.54
CA ALA A 45 8.04 -9.09 12.81
C ALA A 45 8.18 -7.61 13.24
N SER A 46 7.07 -6.90 13.45
CA SER A 46 7.10 -5.52 13.96
C SER A 46 7.73 -5.43 15.36
N LEU A 47 7.40 -6.35 16.27
CA LEU A 47 7.97 -6.38 17.63
C LEU A 47 9.48 -6.68 17.61
N ILE A 48 9.92 -7.60 16.75
CA ILE A 48 11.35 -7.89 16.56
C ILE A 48 12.09 -6.67 15.99
N ALA A 49 11.51 -5.97 15.02
CA ALA A 49 12.14 -4.76 14.50
C ALA A 49 12.28 -3.67 15.57
N GLN A 50 11.34 -3.58 16.51
CA GLN A 50 11.46 -2.69 17.67
C GLN A 50 12.56 -3.15 18.65
N SER A 51 12.66 -4.46 18.96
CA SER A 51 13.71 -4.97 19.86
C SER A 51 15.11 -4.74 19.29
N LEU A 52 15.24 -4.84 17.96
CA LEU A 52 16.46 -4.53 17.22
C LEU A 52 16.69 -3.02 17.00
N SER A 53 15.77 -2.15 17.44
CA SER A 53 15.84 -0.69 17.29
C SER A 53 16.03 -0.22 15.83
N LEU A 54 15.41 -0.93 14.88
CA LEU A 54 15.52 -0.65 13.43
C LEU A 54 14.82 0.64 12.99
N ASN A 55 14.27 1.41 13.93
CA ASN A 55 13.75 2.76 13.69
C ASN A 55 14.86 3.83 13.61
N SER A 56 16.12 3.43 13.86
CA SER A 56 17.29 4.30 13.70
C SER A 56 18.36 3.66 12.80
N GLU A 57 19.14 4.47 12.11
CA GLU A 57 20.10 3.99 11.10
C GLU A 57 21.28 3.24 11.75
N GLN A 58 21.68 3.65 12.96
CA GLN A 58 22.84 3.10 13.67
C GLN A 58 22.71 1.57 13.91
N PRO A 59 21.59 1.04 14.45
CA PRO A 59 21.39 -0.40 14.58
C PRO A 59 21.24 -1.18 13.27
N ILE A 60 21.00 -0.51 12.14
CA ILE A 60 20.90 -1.16 10.82
C ILE A 60 22.29 -1.45 10.26
N ILE A 61 23.29 -0.62 10.58
CA ILE A 61 24.66 -0.80 10.09
C ILE A 61 25.27 -2.05 10.75
N ARG A 62 25.59 -3.03 9.92
CA ARG A 62 26.25 -4.30 10.28
C ARG A 62 27.60 -4.38 9.59
N ASP A 63 28.42 -5.32 10.05
CA ASP A 63 29.69 -5.64 9.41
C ASP A 63 29.47 -6.14 7.97
N ASP A 64 28.36 -6.84 7.73
CA ASP A 64 27.91 -7.22 6.40
C ASP A 64 27.03 -6.10 5.78
N PRO A 65 27.48 -5.46 4.69
CA PRO A 65 26.69 -4.44 3.99
C PRO A 65 25.40 -4.99 3.35
N ILE A 66 25.38 -6.28 2.97
CA ILE A 66 24.19 -6.92 2.40
C ILE A 66 23.12 -7.07 3.50
N GLU A 67 23.50 -7.56 4.67
CA GLU A 67 22.62 -7.64 5.83
C GLU A 67 22.05 -6.26 6.20
N SER A 68 22.90 -5.23 6.19
CA SER A 68 22.47 -3.84 6.45
C SER A 68 21.39 -3.37 5.47
N GLN A 69 21.59 -3.63 4.18
CA GLN A 69 20.61 -3.27 3.14
C GLN A 69 19.31 -4.08 3.28
N LEU A 70 19.38 -5.37 3.59
CA LEU A 70 18.21 -6.22 3.83
C LEU A 70 17.40 -5.73 5.04
N LEU A 71 18.06 -5.36 6.14
CA LEU A 71 17.41 -4.79 7.32
C LEU A 71 16.69 -3.47 7.01
N ARG A 72 17.33 -2.59 6.22
CA ARG A 72 16.73 -1.33 5.76
C ARG A 72 15.46 -1.56 4.94
N LEU A 73 15.51 -2.43 3.94
CA LEU A 73 14.35 -2.76 3.11
C LEU A 73 13.24 -3.44 3.92
N THR A 74 13.63 -4.29 4.87
CA THR A 74 12.69 -4.95 5.77
C THR A 74 11.98 -3.95 6.67
N PHE A 75 12.72 -2.99 7.24
CA PHE A 75 12.14 -1.90 8.00
C PHE A 75 11.11 -1.13 7.18
N TRP A 76 11.43 -0.74 5.95
CA TRP A 76 10.49 -0.02 5.08
C TRP A 76 9.25 -0.84 4.71
N HIS A 77 9.38 -2.16 4.56
CA HIS A 77 8.25 -3.06 4.39
C HIS A 77 7.37 -3.09 5.65
N LEU A 78 7.97 -3.20 6.83
CA LEU A 78 7.23 -3.17 8.09
C LEU A 78 6.53 -1.83 8.29
N TYR A 79 7.22 -0.74 7.98
CA TYR A 79 6.70 0.62 8.04
C TYR A 79 5.48 0.80 7.14
N LEU A 80 5.57 0.44 5.84
CA LEU A 80 4.41 0.56 4.94
C LEU A 80 3.24 -0.30 5.43
N SER A 81 3.51 -1.50 5.95
CA SER A 81 2.48 -2.41 6.44
C SER A 81 1.76 -1.86 7.67
N ASP A 82 2.48 -1.19 8.56
CA ASP A 82 1.92 -0.52 9.74
C ASP A 82 1.05 0.68 9.36
N LYS A 83 1.53 1.52 8.42
CA LYS A 83 0.74 2.64 7.90
C LYS A 83 -0.51 2.18 7.17
N ALA A 84 -0.42 1.12 6.38
CA ALA A 84 -1.60 0.53 5.76
C ALA A 84 -2.64 0.08 6.79
N SER A 85 -2.18 -0.46 7.91
CA SER A 85 -3.08 -0.89 8.97
C SER A 85 -3.69 0.25 9.77
N ALA A 86 -2.96 1.36 9.90
CA ALA A 86 -3.46 2.58 10.50
C ALA A 86 -4.62 3.17 9.68
N CYS A 87 -4.46 3.25 8.34
CA CYS A 87 -5.51 3.70 7.43
C CYS A 87 -6.74 2.79 7.53
N LEU A 88 -6.53 1.48 7.32
CA LEU A 88 -7.62 0.51 7.20
C LEU A 88 -8.19 0.05 8.56
N LYS A 89 -7.70 0.61 9.67
CA LYS A 89 -8.10 0.28 11.05
C LYS A 89 -8.06 -1.22 11.37
N THR A 90 -7.14 -1.97 10.76
CA THR A 90 -7.06 -3.44 10.89
C THR A 90 -6.22 -3.89 12.07
N ARG A 91 -5.26 -3.08 12.53
CA ARG A 91 -4.47 -3.31 13.74
C ARG A 91 -3.97 -2.01 14.37
N PRO A 92 -3.64 -2.03 15.67
CA PRO A 92 -2.95 -0.91 16.32
C PRO A 92 -1.61 -0.58 15.65
N MET A 93 -1.27 0.70 15.61
CA MET A 93 0.02 1.16 15.10
C MET A 93 1.15 0.82 16.07
N VAL A 94 2.18 0.19 15.54
CA VAL A 94 3.42 -0.17 16.23
C VAL A 94 4.52 0.86 15.90
N PHE A 95 4.55 1.38 14.67
CA PHE A 95 5.57 2.31 14.17
C PHE A 95 5.08 3.77 14.21
N HIS A 96 4.51 4.19 15.34
CA HIS A 96 4.04 5.56 15.56
C HIS A 96 5.15 6.43 16.18
N GLN A 97 5.27 7.69 15.77
CA GLN A 97 6.40 8.55 16.14
C GLN A 97 6.59 8.71 17.68
N PRO A 98 5.53 8.94 18.47
CA PRO A 98 5.58 8.90 19.94
C PRO A 98 6.09 7.58 20.55
N SER A 99 6.03 6.47 19.82
CA SER A 99 6.47 5.15 20.31
C SER A 99 7.97 4.93 20.17
N TYR A 100 8.70 5.82 19.49
CA TYR A 100 10.14 5.70 19.31
C TYR A 100 10.94 6.39 20.41
N LYS A 101 12.05 5.76 20.82
CA LYS A 101 13.14 6.45 21.54
C LYS A 101 13.95 7.31 20.55
N GLY A 102 13.34 8.34 19.96
CA GLY A 102 13.99 9.25 18.99
C GLY A 102 13.18 9.50 17.72
N SER A 103 13.76 10.24 16.77
CA SER A 103 13.15 10.45 15.45
C SER A 103 13.45 9.30 14.49
N LEU A 104 12.52 9.02 13.58
CA LEU A 104 12.75 8.11 12.46
C LEU A 104 13.81 8.74 11.53
N ASN A 105 14.98 8.11 11.41
CA ASN A 105 16.08 8.61 10.59
C ASN A 105 16.63 7.56 9.59
N ILE A 106 15.83 6.54 9.30
CA ILE A 106 16.19 5.48 8.36
C ILE A 106 16.30 6.06 6.96
N GLN A 107 17.42 5.78 6.29
CA GLN A 107 17.58 6.17 4.90
C GLN A 107 16.79 5.23 3.98
N PRO A 108 16.30 5.70 2.82
CA PRO A 108 15.70 4.82 1.82
C PRO A 108 16.71 3.77 1.30
N SER A 109 17.96 4.17 1.13
CA SER A 109 19.05 3.30 0.67
C SER A 109 20.35 3.61 1.42
N GLY A 110 21.24 2.62 1.50
CA GLY A 110 22.57 2.83 2.08
C GLY A 110 23.46 3.69 1.19
N GLU A 111 24.41 4.39 1.81
CA GLU A 111 25.48 5.11 1.12
C GLU A 111 26.84 4.48 1.48
N PRO A 112 27.59 3.87 0.53
CA PRO A 112 27.23 3.68 -0.88
C PRO A 112 26.10 2.65 -1.08
N PHE A 113 25.44 2.69 -2.24
CA PHE A 113 24.41 1.72 -2.60
C PHE A 113 24.99 0.30 -2.72
N ILE A 114 24.33 -0.66 -2.06
CA ILE A 114 24.72 -2.08 -2.06
C ILE A 114 23.65 -2.86 -2.83
N PRO A 115 23.93 -3.33 -4.06
CA PRO A 115 22.97 -4.10 -4.83
C PRO A 115 22.74 -5.48 -4.20
N LEU A 116 21.47 -5.88 -4.11
CA LEU A 116 21.04 -7.21 -3.71
C LEU A 116 20.86 -8.14 -4.92
N LEU A 117 20.67 -7.57 -6.12
CA LEU A 117 20.57 -8.32 -7.36
C LEU A 117 21.96 -8.61 -7.96
N ASP A 118 22.05 -9.76 -8.64
CA ASP A 118 23.27 -10.22 -9.30
C ASP A 118 23.65 -9.32 -10.48
N SER A 119 24.59 -8.40 -10.26
CA SER A 119 25.06 -7.42 -11.25
C SER A 119 25.72 -8.05 -12.49
N SER A 120 26.09 -9.34 -12.44
CA SER A 120 26.63 -10.05 -13.61
C SER A 120 25.57 -10.27 -14.69
N LYS A 121 24.29 -10.38 -14.31
CA LYS A 121 23.17 -10.62 -15.23
C LYS A 121 22.79 -9.36 -15.99
N SER A 122 22.70 -9.46 -17.31
CA SER A 122 22.27 -8.34 -18.18
C SER A 122 20.91 -7.78 -17.79
N SER A 123 19.99 -8.64 -17.35
CA SER A 123 18.64 -8.28 -16.91
C SER A 123 18.58 -7.28 -15.75
N TYR A 124 19.62 -7.20 -14.92
CA TYR A 124 19.66 -6.35 -13.72
C TYR A 124 20.54 -5.10 -13.90
N ARG A 125 21.05 -4.85 -15.11
CA ARG A 125 21.87 -3.67 -15.42
C ARG A 125 21.02 -2.40 -15.56
N ASN A 126 21.67 -1.26 -15.83
CA ASN A 126 21.04 0.04 -16.10
C ASN A 126 20.25 0.61 -14.91
N SER A 127 20.84 0.54 -13.71
CA SER A 127 20.22 0.97 -12.45
C SER A 127 18.84 0.36 -12.18
N PHE A 128 18.58 -0.85 -12.70
CA PHE A 128 17.29 -1.52 -12.56
C PHE A 128 16.87 -1.67 -11.10
N GLU A 129 17.77 -2.15 -10.23
CA GLU A 129 17.47 -2.32 -8.81
C GLU A 129 17.15 -0.99 -8.12
N GLU A 130 17.95 0.06 -8.36
CA GLU A 130 17.70 1.39 -7.80
C GLU A 130 16.34 1.93 -8.25
N ARG A 131 15.97 1.74 -9.52
CA ARG A 131 14.66 2.12 -10.06
C ARG A 131 13.51 1.33 -9.42
N LEU A 132 13.73 0.05 -9.12
CA LEU A 132 12.76 -0.74 -8.35
C LEU A 132 12.62 -0.18 -6.94
N LEU A 133 13.71 0.18 -6.27
CA LEU A 133 13.63 0.74 -4.93
C LEU A 133 12.87 2.06 -4.89
N VAL A 134 13.00 2.92 -5.90
CA VAL A 134 12.17 4.13 -6.03
C VAL A 134 10.68 3.77 -5.97
N GLY A 135 10.22 2.83 -6.81
CA GLY A 135 8.82 2.39 -6.81
C GLY A 135 8.37 1.79 -5.47
N PHE A 136 9.25 1.04 -4.81
CA PHE A 136 9.01 0.47 -3.47
C PHE A 136 8.81 1.57 -2.41
N HIS A 137 9.69 2.58 -2.36
CA HIS A 137 9.57 3.68 -1.41
C HIS A 137 8.37 4.59 -1.72
N MET A 138 8.01 4.79 -2.98
CA MET A 138 6.78 5.51 -3.33
C MET A 138 5.53 4.87 -2.74
N VAL A 139 5.45 3.52 -2.70
CA VAL A 139 4.33 2.82 -2.05
C VAL A 139 4.31 3.09 -0.55
N ALA A 140 5.47 3.08 0.10
CA ALA A 140 5.59 3.42 1.53
C ALA A 140 5.17 4.87 1.81
N SER A 141 5.59 5.83 0.98
CA SER A 141 5.19 7.23 1.08
C SER A 141 3.69 7.41 0.92
N LEU A 142 3.08 6.69 -0.03
CA LEU A 142 1.65 6.74 -0.28
C LEU A 142 0.83 6.30 0.94
N TRP A 143 1.16 5.15 1.52
CA TRP A 143 0.52 4.68 2.75
C TRP A 143 0.79 5.58 3.94
N SER A 144 2.02 6.07 4.10
CA SER A 144 2.37 6.96 5.19
C SER A 144 1.62 8.28 5.13
N SER A 145 1.51 8.88 3.95
CA SER A 145 0.81 10.15 3.74
C SER A 145 -0.70 9.99 4.00
N ALA A 146 -1.33 8.93 3.49
CA ALA A 146 -2.72 8.62 3.80
C ALA A 146 -2.94 8.36 5.30
N ALA A 147 -2.04 7.62 5.95
CA ALA A 147 -2.14 7.34 7.38
C ALA A 147 -2.05 8.61 8.23
N SER A 148 -1.14 9.52 7.88
CA SER A 148 -1.04 10.83 8.53
C SER A 148 -2.34 11.64 8.41
N LEU A 149 -3.02 11.57 7.27
CA LEU A 149 -4.31 12.24 7.07
C LEU A 149 -5.43 11.58 7.88
N VAL A 150 -5.59 10.26 7.80
CA VAL A 150 -6.66 9.50 8.49
C VAL A 150 -6.51 9.56 10.01
N VAL A 151 -5.30 9.37 10.52
CA VAL A 151 -4.99 9.51 11.94
C VAL A 151 -5.19 10.97 12.38
N GLY A 152 -4.72 11.93 11.57
CA GLY A 152 -4.91 13.36 11.83
C GLY A 152 -6.37 13.75 11.98
N MET A 153 -7.26 13.26 11.11
CA MET A 153 -8.72 13.45 11.25
C MET A 153 -9.28 12.88 12.56
N GLY A 154 -8.65 11.85 13.12
CA GLY A 154 -9.04 11.25 14.40
C GLY A 154 -8.60 12.02 15.65
N THR A 155 -7.68 12.98 15.54
CA THR A 155 -7.17 13.75 16.69
C THR A 155 -7.87 15.10 16.89
N TYR A 156 -8.95 15.38 16.14
CA TYR A 156 -9.67 16.63 16.30
C TYR A 156 -10.40 16.66 17.65
N GLU A 157 -10.02 17.58 18.52
CA GLU A 157 -10.73 17.90 19.75
C GLU A 157 -11.55 19.18 19.52
N ALA A 158 -12.83 19.16 19.91
CA ALA A 158 -13.81 20.14 19.48
C ALA A 158 -13.64 21.50 20.19
N THR A 159 -12.90 22.40 19.57
CA THR A 159 -12.92 23.84 19.80
C THR A 159 -13.17 24.54 18.47
N GLU A 160 -14.21 25.39 18.39
CA GLU A 160 -14.63 26.03 17.13
C GLU A 160 -13.52 26.92 16.54
N ASP A 161 -12.75 27.59 17.40
CA ASP A 161 -11.63 28.47 17.00
C ASP A 161 -10.48 27.69 16.32
N ASP A 162 -10.34 26.39 16.58
CA ASP A 162 -9.26 25.56 16.05
C ASP A 162 -9.64 24.77 14.78
N ARG A 163 -10.91 24.82 14.34
CA ARG A 163 -11.36 24.06 13.18
C ARG A 163 -10.66 24.48 11.89
N GLN A 164 -10.63 25.78 11.58
CA GLN A 164 -10.06 26.25 10.31
C GLN A 164 -8.55 25.97 10.20
N PRO A 165 -7.72 26.25 11.23
CA PRO A 165 -6.31 25.85 11.21
C PRO A 165 -6.13 24.33 11.05
N PHE A 166 -6.97 23.54 11.71
CA PHE A 166 -6.93 22.08 11.61
C PHE A 166 -7.26 21.59 10.20
N VAL A 167 -8.33 22.10 9.60
CA VAL A 167 -8.74 21.81 8.22
C VAL A 167 -7.63 22.19 7.25
N ASN A 168 -7.06 23.40 7.37
CA ASN A 168 -5.97 23.85 6.49
C ASN A 168 -4.75 22.90 6.54
N ARG A 169 -4.40 22.42 7.74
CA ARG A 169 -3.33 21.43 7.91
C ARG A 169 -3.68 20.12 7.21
N LEU A 170 -4.89 19.60 7.38
CA LEU A 170 -5.30 18.37 6.73
C LEU A 170 -5.44 18.51 5.21
N THR A 171 -5.89 19.65 4.70
CA THR A 171 -5.88 19.97 3.27
C THR A 171 -4.46 19.95 2.71
N SER A 172 -3.47 20.47 3.44
CA SER A 172 -2.06 20.36 3.05
C SER A 172 -1.61 18.89 2.99
N LEU A 173 -1.95 18.08 4.00
CA LEU A 173 -1.61 16.64 3.99
C LEU A 173 -2.29 15.89 2.84
N TYR A 174 -3.53 16.24 2.52
CA TYR A 174 -4.24 15.69 1.37
C TYR A 174 -3.59 16.11 0.04
N TYR A 175 -3.14 17.36 -0.07
CA TYR A 175 -2.38 17.83 -1.22
C TYR A 175 -1.05 17.07 -1.39
N ASP A 176 -0.32 16.87 -0.30
CA ASP A 176 0.91 16.08 -0.31
C ASP A 176 0.65 14.64 -0.75
N PHE A 177 -0.47 14.03 -0.30
CA PHE A 177 -0.89 12.70 -0.71
C PHE A 177 -1.14 12.58 -2.21
N ILE A 178 -1.88 13.52 -2.81
CA ILE A 178 -2.16 13.48 -4.26
C ILE A 178 -0.91 13.75 -5.10
N ALA A 179 -0.02 14.63 -4.62
CA ALA A 179 1.22 15.00 -5.30
C ALA A 179 2.22 13.84 -5.46
N ILE A 180 2.09 12.77 -4.65
CA ILE A 180 2.92 11.56 -4.79
C ILE A 180 2.80 10.95 -6.19
N MET A 181 1.59 10.97 -6.77
CA MET A 181 1.37 10.43 -8.10
C MET A 181 1.89 11.36 -9.21
N ASP A 182 1.93 12.68 -8.97
CA ASP A 182 2.55 13.63 -9.91
C ASP A 182 4.06 13.39 -10.05
N GLY A 183 4.68 12.89 -8.97
CA GLY A 183 6.09 12.49 -8.92
C GLY A 183 6.43 11.15 -9.59
N LEU A 184 5.50 10.53 -10.33
CA LEU A 184 5.74 9.23 -10.98
C LEU A 184 6.94 9.29 -11.95
N PRO A 185 7.98 8.46 -11.74
CA PRO A 185 9.13 8.44 -12.62
C PRO A 185 8.74 7.92 -14.02
N PRO A 186 9.47 8.32 -15.08
CA PRO A 186 9.09 8.00 -16.46
C PRO A 186 8.90 6.51 -16.73
N TRP A 187 9.71 5.63 -16.11
CA TRP A 187 9.62 4.17 -16.30
C TRP A 187 8.38 3.54 -15.63
N LEU A 188 7.67 4.26 -14.78
CA LEU A 188 6.40 3.81 -14.19
C LEU A 188 5.17 4.40 -14.89
N LYS A 189 5.33 5.23 -15.92
CA LYS A 189 4.20 5.76 -16.72
C LYS A 189 3.73 4.72 -17.75
N ILE A 190 2.42 4.65 -18.02
CA ILE A 190 1.82 3.68 -18.97
C ILE A 190 2.52 3.74 -20.33
N SER A 191 2.74 4.94 -20.85
CA SER A 191 3.37 5.18 -22.15
C SER A 191 4.73 4.50 -22.30
N SER A 192 5.46 4.31 -21.21
CA SER A 192 6.80 3.69 -21.19
C SER A 192 6.74 2.18 -21.00
N LEU A 193 5.60 1.65 -20.56
CA LEU A 193 5.41 0.25 -20.19
C LEU A 193 4.67 -0.56 -21.27
N ILE A 194 3.98 0.11 -22.19
CA ILE A 194 3.37 -0.54 -23.36
C ILE A 194 4.49 -1.18 -24.19
N ALA A 195 4.27 -2.45 -24.56
CA ALA A 195 5.21 -3.22 -25.34
C ALA A 195 5.43 -2.58 -26.73
N THR A 196 6.69 -2.37 -27.12
CA THR A 196 7.06 -1.97 -28.48
C THR A 196 7.63 -3.18 -29.26
N PRO A 197 7.49 -3.22 -30.60
CA PRO A 197 7.95 -4.36 -31.41
C PRO A 197 9.46 -4.60 -31.37
N GLU A 198 10.24 -3.61 -30.91
CA GLU A 198 11.70 -3.60 -30.91
C GLU A 198 12.30 -4.01 -29.55
N GLU A 199 11.45 -4.36 -28.57
CA GLU A 199 11.90 -4.71 -27.22
C GLU A 199 12.75 -5.97 -27.22
N ASP A 200 13.94 -5.87 -26.63
CA ASP A 200 14.74 -7.04 -26.32
C ASP A 200 14.19 -7.77 -25.08
N GLY A 201 14.66 -9.00 -24.85
CA GLY A 201 14.19 -9.82 -23.73
C GLY A 201 14.56 -9.26 -22.34
N VAL A 202 15.58 -8.39 -22.25
CA VAL A 202 15.96 -7.72 -21.00
C VAL A 202 14.98 -6.59 -20.69
N GLU A 203 14.66 -5.76 -21.68
CA GLU A 203 13.70 -4.68 -21.54
C GLU A 203 12.31 -5.21 -21.18
N ALA A 204 11.84 -6.25 -21.88
CA ALA A 204 10.56 -6.90 -21.58
C ALA A 204 10.51 -7.45 -20.13
N PHE A 205 11.61 -8.04 -19.66
CA PHE A 205 11.74 -8.51 -18.28
C PHE A 205 11.65 -7.34 -17.27
N GLN A 206 12.39 -6.25 -17.50
CA GLN A 206 12.38 -5.10 -16.61
C GLN A 206 11.00 -4.43 -16.58
N LYS A 207 10.35 -4.27 -17.74
CA LYS A 207 8.98 -3.74 -17.86
C LYS A 207 7.97 -4.57 -17.08
N THR A 208 8.15 -5.89 -17.03
CA THR A 208 7.30 -6.78 -16.21
C THR A 208 7.34 -6.37 -14.73
N SER A 209 8.53 -6.10 -14.19
CA SER A 209 8.66 -5.67 -12.79
C SER A 209 8.09 -4.26 -12.56
N PHE A 210 8.30 -3.34 -13.50
CA PHE A 210 7.73 -1.99 -13.41
C PHE A 210 6.21 -1.99 -13.54
N TRP A 211 5.62 -2.88 -14.34
CA TRP A 211 4.17 -3.08 -14.39
C TRP A 211 3.60 -3.52 -13.05
N VAL A 212 4.25 -4.46 -12.36
CA VAL A 212 3.84 -4.90 -11.01
C VAL A 212 3.89 -3.73 -10.02
N GLN A 213 4.92 -2.88 -10.09
CA GLN A 213 5.03 -1.69 -9.25
C GLN A 213 3.94 -0.66 -9.56
N ARG A 214 3.73 -0.35 -10.84
CA ARG A 214 2.68 0.57 -11.28
C ARG A 214 1.30 0.09 -10.83
N CYS A 215 0.98 -1.18 -11.08
CA CYS A 215 -0.27 -1.79 -10.64
C CYS A 215 -0.47 -1.59 -9.13
N THR A 216 0.58 -1.86 -8.33
CA THR A 216 0.53 -1.67 -6.88
C THR A 216 0.27 -0.21 -6.50
N LEU A 217 1.02 0.73 -7.07
CA LEU A 217 0.92 2.15 -6.77
C LEU A 217 -0.46 2.71 -7.14
N ALA A 218 -0.86 2.54 -8.40
CA ALA A 218 -2.08 3.13 -8.93
C ALA A 218 -3.33 2.56 -8.24
N MET A 219 -3.43 1.23 -8.11
CA MET A 219 -4.57 0.59 -7.43
C MET A 219 -4.64 1.01 -5.95
N THR A 220 -3.49 1.13 -5.27
CA THR A 220 -3.45 1.58 -3.86
C THR A 220 -3.87 3.04 -3.75
N PHE A 221 -3.41 3.91 -4.65
CA PHE A 221 -3.75 5.33 -4.65
C PHE A 221 -5.26 5.56 -4.78
N HIS A 222 -5.90 4.91 -5.75
CA HIS A 222 -7.34 5.05 -5.95
C HIS A 222 -8.15 4.46 -4.78
N CYS A 223 -7.70 3.34 -4.18
CA CYS A 223 -8.33 2.83 -2.96
C CYS A 223 -8.21 3.81 -1.80
N LEU A 224 -7.01 4.36 -1.57
CA LEU A 224 -6.78 5.31 -0.49
C LEU A 224 -7.54 6.62 -0.70
N ARG A 225 -7.71 7.11 -1.93
CA ARG A 225 -8.58 8.25 -2.21
C ARG A 225 -10.02 7.99 -1.75
N LEU A 226 -10.55 6.81 -2.07
CA LEU A 226 -11.90 6.43 -1.69
C LEU A 226 -12.05 6.24 -0.17
N ASP A 227 -11.06 5.64 0.47
CA ASP A 227 -10.98 5.48 1.94
C ASP A 227 -10.94 6.84 2.65
N ILE A 228 -10.05 7.74 2.21
CA ILE A 228 -9.97 9.12 2.72
C ILE A 228 -11.31 9.85 2.56
N LEU A 229 -11.98 9.71 1.40
CA LEU A 229 -13.31 10.29 1.19
C LEU A 229 -14.35 9.72 2.16
N GLN A 230 -14.34 8.41 2.43
CA GLN A 230 -15.22 7.82 3.44
C GLN A 230 -14.93 8.39 4.83
N GLU A 231 -13.68 8.49 5.25
CA GLU A 231 -13.31 9.12 6.53
C GLU A 231 -13.75 10.59 6.60
N CYS A 232 -13.59 11.36 5.52
CA CYS A 232 -14.05 12.75 5.46
C CYS A 232 -15.58 12.84 5.60
N ILE A 233 -16.34 11.90 5.04
CA ILE A 233 -17.81 11.84 5.19
C ILE A 233 -18.17 11.51 6.64
N GLU A 234 -17.57 10.46 7.21
CA GLU A 234 -17.86 10.00 8.57
C GLU A 234 -17.54 11.04 9.63
N LYS A 235 -16.47 11.81 9.43
CA LYS A 235 -15.98 12.81 10.40
C LYS A 235 -16.41 14.24 10.09
N GLY A 236 -17.13 14.47 9.00
CA GLY A 236 -17.65 15.79 8.62
C GLY A 236 -16.59 16.78 8.12
N PHE A 237 -15.56 16.28 7.42
CA PHE A 237 -14.44 17.09 6.89
C PHE A 237 -14.34 17.07 5.36
N LEU A 238 -15.47 17.08 4.65
CA LEU A 238 -15.51 17.09 3.18
C LEU A 238 -14.79 18.30 2.56
N GLU A 239 -14.68 19.41 3.29
CA GLU A 239 -13.91 20.60 2.93
C GLU A 239 -12.41 20.32 2.70
N ILE A 240 -11.82 19.28 3.33
CA ILE A 240 -10.40 18.89 3.12
C ILE A 240 -10.13 18.57 1.66
N ILE A 241 -11.09 17.91 1.00
CA ILE A 241 -11.01 17.45 -0.38
C ILE A 241 -11.73 18.39 -1.35
N GLY A 242 -12.16 19.57 -0.88
CA GLY A 242 -12.84 20.58 -1.67
C GLY A 242 -14.28 20.23 -2.05
N LEU A 243 -14.97 19.42 -1.24
CA LEU A 243 -16.39 19.09 -1.42
C LEU A 243 -17.25 19.76 -0.34
N ASP A 244 -18.52 19.98 -0.66
CA ASP A 244 -19.56 20.30 0.33
C ASP A 244 -20.32 19.04 0.75
N ASP A 245 -21.20 19.18 1.74
CA ASP A 245 -22.00 18.10 2.31
C ASP A 245 -23.22 17.71 1.45
N GLN A 246 -23.35 18.23 0.23
CA GLN A 246 -24.48 17.92 -0.64
C GLN A 246 -24.42 16.44 -1.07
N PRO A 247 -25.41 15.61 -0.72
CA PRO A 247 -25.35 14.15 -0.96
C PRO A 247 -25.14 13.78 -2.42
N LEU A 248 -25.75 14.54 -3.34
CA LEU A 248 -25.61 14.31 -4.78
C LEU A 248 -24.18 14.58 -5.27
N ARG A 249 -23.52 15.65 -4.78
CA ARG A 249 -22.15 15.99 -5.17
C ARG A 249 -21.15 14.97 -4.64
N VAL A 250 -21.34 14.52 -3.40
CA VAL A 250 -20.56 13.42 -2.82
C VAL A 250 -20.74 12.14 -3.63
N ALA A 251 -21.97 11.77 -3.99
CA ALA A 251 -22.24 10.58 -4.81
C ALA A 251 -21.61 10.67 -6.21
N MET A 252 -21.68 11.84 -6.85
CA MET A 252 -21.02 12.08 -8.15
C MET A 252 -19.51 11.93 -8.03
N LYS A 253 -18.90 12.49 -6.97
CA LYS A 253 -17.44 12.40 -6.78
C LYS A 253 -16.97 10.99 -6.46
N LYS A 254 -17.73 10.24 -5.63
CA LYS A 254 -17.49 8.79 -5.43
C LYS A 254 -17.53 8.05 -6.77
N ALA A 255 -18.55 8.28 -7.60
CA ALA A 255 -18.69 7.61 -8.88
C ALA A 255 -17.57 7.95 -9.88
N GLU A 256 -17.09 9.20 -9.88
CA GLU A 256 -15.92 9.65 -10.66
C GLU A 256 -14.66 8.88 -10.23
N TRP A 257 -14.35 8.84 -8.93
CA TRP A 257 -13.13 8.17 -8.46
C TRP A 257 -13.18 6.65 -8.58
N ILE A 258 -14.37 6.05 -8.50
CA ILE A 258 -14.55 4.63 -8.81
C ILE A 258 -14.33 4.36 -10.29
N GLN A 259 -14.75 5.27 -11.18
CA GLN A 259 -14.45 5.16 -12.60
C GLN A 259 -12.93 5.18 -12.83
N ASP A 260 -12.21 6.14 -12.23
CA ASP A 260 -10.74 6.22 -12.33
C ASP A 260 -10.07 4.91 -11.87
N PHE A 261 -10.58 4.30 -10.79
CA PHE A 261 -10.10 3.01 -10.29
C PHE A 261 -10.32 1.90 -11.32
N ILE A 262 -11.51 1.81 -11.91
CA ILE A 262 -11.84 0.76 -12.88
C ILE A 262 -11.04 0.92 -14.16
N GLU A 263 -10.90 2.15 -14.67
CA GLU A 263 -10.07 2.43 -15.85
C GLU A 263 -8.61 2.04 -15.60
N THR A 264 -8.07 2.40 -14.43
CA THR A 264 -6.72 1.98 -14.02
C THR A 264 -6.57 0.46 -13.94
N MET A 265 -7.58 -0.23 -13.41
CA MET A 265 -7.58 -1.69 -13.32
C MET A 265 -7.62 -2.35 -14.69
N GLU A 266 -8.34 -1.77 -15.67
CA GLU A 266 -8.44 -2.30 -17.02
C GLU A 266 -7.21 -1.95 -17.88
N ASP A 267 -6.57 -0.81 -17.63
CA ASP A 267 -5.32 -0.40 -18.28
C ASP A 267 -4.12 -1.28 -17.89
N VAL A 268 -4.16 -1.87 -16.69
CA VAL A 268 -3.12 -2.78 -16.22
C VAL A 268 -3.37 -4.18 -16.79
N PRO A 269 -2.39 -4.80 -17.46
CA PRO A 269 -2.56 -6.16 -17.95
C PRO A 269 -2.92 -7.15 -16.84
N PHE A 270 -3.96 -7.94 -17.07
CA PHE A 270 -4.59 -8.82 -16.08
C PHE A 270 -3.60 -9.72 -15.30
N ILE A 271 -2.56 -10.20 -15.96
CA ILE A 271 -1.51 -11.03 -15.35
C ILE A 271 -0.86 -10.36 -14.12
N TYR A 272 -0.73 -9.04 -14.12
CA TYR A 272 -0.12 -8.33 -12.99
C TYR A 272 -1.04 -8.28 -11.76
N HIS A 273 -2.36 -8.25 -11.97
CA HIS A 273 -3.31 -8.45 -10.88
C HIS A 273 -3.21 -9.86 -10.30
N GLN A 274 -3.01 -10.89 -11.15
CA GLN A 274 -2.79 -12.27 -10.70
C GLN A 274 -1.49 -12.42 -9.91
N ILE A 275 -0.39 -11.82 -10.38
CA ILE A 275 0.91 -11.84 -9.69
C ILE A 275 0.81 -11.21 -8.30
N LYS A 276 0.06 -10.11 -8.15
CA LYS A 276 -0.12 -9.47 -6.84
C LYS A 276 -0.92 -10.33 -5.87
N GLY A 277 -1.80 -11.20 -6.36
CA GLY A 277 -2.59 -12.12 -5.55
C GLY A 277 -3.68 -11.43 -4.74
N GLU A 278 -3.92 -11.95 -3.52
CA GLU A 278 -5.05 -11.52 -2.67
C GLU A 278 -5.10 -10.01 -2.37
N PRO A 279 -3.98 -9.29 -2.15
CA PRO A 279 -4.05 -7.83 -1.99
C PRO A 279 -4.68 -7.10 -3.19
N SER A 280 -4.57 -7.62 -4.41
CA SER A 280 -5.28 -7.03 -5.55
C SER A 280 -6.78 -7.30 -5.46
N VAL A 281 -7.16 -8.52 -5.06
CA VAL A 281 -8.56 -8.92 -4.86
C VAL A 281 -9.20 -8.08 -3.75
N GLU A 282 -8.54 -7.90 -2.61
CA GLU A 282 -9.03 -7.12 -1.47
C GLU A 282 -9.32 -5.66 -1.86
N ARG A 283 -8.45 -5.03 -2.65
CA ARG A 283 -8.67 -3.68 -3.19
C ARG A 283 -9.92 -3.61 -4.07
N ILE A 284 -10.08 -4.59 -4.96
CA ILE A 284 -11.26 -4.67 -5.84
C ILE A 284 -12.54 -4.91 -5.04
N ARG A 285 -12.50 -5.77 -4.01
CA ARG A 285 -13.60 -6.00 -3.08
C ARG A 285 -13.97 -4.75 -2.29
N PHE A 286 -12.99 -4.01 -1.79
CA PHE A 286 -13.20 -2.74 -1.09
C PHE A 286 -14.01 -1.77 -1.94
N VAL A 287 -13.60 -1.52 -3.20
CA VAL A 287 -14.37 -0.68 -4.13
C VAL A 287 -15.75 -1.27 -4.42
N GLY A 288 -15.85 -2.60 -4.54
CA GLY A 288 -17.12 -3.32 -4.67
C GLY A 288 -18.09 -3.05 -3.51
N THR A 289 -17.60 -2.99 -2.27
CA THR A 289 -18.41 -2.65 -1.09
C THR A 289 -18.98 -1.23 -1.18
N ILE A 290 -18.16 -0.26 -1.61
CA ILE A 290 -18.61 1.14 -1.80
C ILE A 290 -19.70 1.21 -2.87
N LEU A 291 -19.52 0.51 -3.99
CA LEU A 291 -20.52 0.45 -5.05
C LEU A 291 -21.84 -0.16 -4.57
N LEU A 292 -21.79 -1.25 -3.78
CA LEU A 292 -22.98 -1.86 -3.21
C LEU A 292 -23.73 -0.90 -2.29
N GLU A 293 -23.02 -0.18 -1.42
CA GLU A 293 -23.58 0.88 -0.59
C GLU A 293 -24.26 1.96 -1.43
N MET A 294 -23.61 2.39 -2.52
CA MET A 294 -24.15 3.38 -3.45
C MET A 294 -25.41 2.89 -4.18
N ILE A 295 -25.45 1.64 -4.65
CA ILE A 295 -26.62 1.05 -5.32
C ILE A 295 -27.85 1.06 -4.41
N GLN A 296 -27.64 0.83 -3.12
CA GLN A 296 -28.72 0.78 -2.12
C GLN A 296 -29.22 2.17 -1.71
N ASN A 297 -28.32 3.15 -1.62
CA ASN A 297 -28.62 4.43 -0.96
C ASN A 297 -28.84 5.61 -1.91
N ILE A 298 -28.51 5.50 -3.20
CA ILE A 298 -28.62 6.59 -4.16
C ILE A 298 -30.02 6.64 -4.80
N ASN A 299 -30.69 7.79 -4.64
CA ASN A 299 -32.00 8.06 -5.23
C ASN A 299 -31.96 8.58 -6.68
N ASN A 300 -30.77 8.79 -7.24
CA ASN A 300 -30.59 9.26 -8.61
C ASN A 300 -30.38 8.09 -9.58
N GLU A 301 -31.36 7.84 -10.45
CA GLU A 301 -31.35 6.72 -11.39
C GLU A 301 -30.17 6.73 -12.37
N ALA A 302 -29.71 7.91 -12.82
CA ALA A 302 -28.59 8.01 -13.75
C ALA A 302 -27.27 7.59 -13.08
N ILE A 303 -27.04 8.02 -11.82
CA ILE A 303 -25.87 7.60 -11.06
C ILE A 303 -25.97 6.12 -10.73
N LYS A 304 -27.16 5.64 -10.33
CA LYS A 304 -27.40 4.24 -10.01
C LYS A 304 -27.07 3.32 -11.21
N ALA A 305 -27.54 3.65 -12.40
CA ALA A 305 -27.24 2.90 -13.62
C ALA A 305 -25.72 2.83 -13.92
N ARG A 306 -24.98 3.92 -13.67
CA ARG A 306 -23.51 3.93 -13.83
C ARG A 306 -22.83 3.04 -12.80
N VAL A 307 -23.21 3.18 -11.53
CA VAL A 307 -22.67 2.39 -10.41
C VAL A 307 -22.96 0.90 -10.59
N ASP A 308 -24.15 0.53 -11.09
CA ASP A 308 -24.49 -0.86 -11.43
C ASP A 308 -23.59 -1.42 -12.55
N SER A 309 -23.31 -0.62 -13.58
CA SER A 309 -22.39 -1.00 -14.66
C SER A 309 -20.95 -1.23 -14.13
N TYR A 310 -20.48 -0.33 -13.28
CA TYR A 310 -19.17 -0.41 -12.62
C TYR A 310 -19.05 -1.67 -11.75
N PHE A 311 -20.08 -1.97 -10.96
CA PHE A 311 -20.13 -3.15 -10.12
C PHE A 311 -20.03 -4.46 -10.93
N ARG A 312 -20.73 -4.54 -12.07
CA ARG A 312 -20.65 -5.70 -12.98
C ARG A 312 -19.24 -5.92 -13.54
N ARG A 313 -18.54 -4.85 -13.91
CA ARG A 313 -17.15 -4.92 -14.42
C ARG A 313 -16.19 -5.44 -13.35
N LEU A 314 -16.33 -5.00 -12.11
CA LEU A 314 -15.52 -5.51 -10.99
C LEU A 314 -15.81 -6.98 -10.72
N LEU A 315 -17.07 -7.41 -10.75
CA LEU A 315 -17.44 -8.82 -10.56
C LEU A 315 -16.82 -9.73 -11.64
N ASP A 316 -16.85 -9.32 -12.91
CA ASP A 316 -16.20 -10.05 -13.99
C ASP A 316 -14.69 -10.19 -13.76
N THR A 317 -14.03 -9.13 -13.28
CA THR A 317 -12.60 -9.20 -12.94
C THR A 317 -12.33 -10.09 -11.72
N LEU A 318 -13.12 -9.96 -10.65
CA LEU A 318 -12.98 -10.76 -9.43
C LEU A 318 -13.16 -12.26 -9.68
N THR A 319 -14.15 -12.63 -10.50
CA THR A 319 -14.41 -14.02 -10.84
C THR A 319 -13.24 -14.64 -11.59
N LYS A 320 -12.59 -13.89 -12.48
CA LYS A 320 -11.38 -14.33 -13.21
C LYS A 320 -10.15 -14.44 -12.31
N LEU A 321 -10.04 -13.62 -11.25
CA LEU A 321 -8.89 -13.66 -10.34
C LEU A 321 -8.88 -14.90 -9.43
N ASN A 322 -10.02 -15.57 -9.25
CA ASN A 322 -10.17 -16.82 -8.49
C ASN A 322 -9.51 -16.79 -7.09
N SER A 323 -10.02 -15.92 -6.22
CA SER A 323 -9.50 -15.72 -4.86
C SER A 323 -9.59 -16.96 -4.00
N LYS A 324 -8.46 -17.28 -3.34
CA LYS A 324 -8.30 -18.39 -2.40
C LYS A 324 -8.82 -18.04 -1.00
N ALA A 325 -8.85 -16.77 -0.64
CA ALA A 325 -9.46 -16.33 0.63
C ALA A 325 -10.95 -16.71 0.73
N SER A 326 -11.64 -16.88 -0.42
CA SER A 326 -13.02 -17.36 -0.46
C SER A 326 -13.18 -18.86 -0.22
N GLU A 327 -12.10 -19.64 -0.21
CA GLU A 327 -12.14 -21.08 0.10
C GLU A 327 -12.32 -21.33 1.60
N GLU A 328 -11.80 -20.45 2.48
CA GLU A 328 -11.98 -20.56 3.93
C GLU A 328 -13.43 -20.29 4.37
N LEU A 329 -14.20 -19.48 3.62
CA LEU A 329 -15.62 -19.22 3.90
C LEU A 329 -16.53 -20.43 3.62
N LYS A 330 -16.00 -21.51 3.03
CA LYS A 330 -16.74 -22.75 2.73
C LYS A 330 -16.51 -23.85 3.77
N GLY A 331 -15.68 -23.62 4.79
CA GLY A 331 -15.43 -24.53 5.91
C GLY A 331 -16.05 -24.03 7.21
#